data_AF-A0A0F2S9T0-F1
#
_entry.id   AF-A0A0F2S9T0-F1
#
_cell.length_a   1.000
_cell.length_b   1.000
_cell.length_c   1.000
_cell.angle_alpha   90.00
_cell.angle_beta   90.00
_cell.angle_gamma   90.00
#
_symmetry.space_group_name_H-M   'P 1'
#
loop_
_entity.id
_entity.type
_entity.pdbx_description
1 polymer ?
#
loop_
_entity_poly.entity_id
_entity_poly.type
_entity_poly.pdbx_seq_one_letter_code
_entity_poly.pdbx_strand_id
1 'polypeptide(L)'
;LEADKNDLYDYDSASSFELYKEEEQKNDFAETTKNYTIVLAEYGITLEDLVEVSPKHRDSKSTLWRVAQELCEHPNLLKHLTKTKLLPLKELELLTGVKRKVLERGRKYLIATVLILSDPEFVSLKSFTQIDQ
;
A
#
# COMPACT_ATOMS: atom_id res chain seq x y z
N LEU A 1 -42.47 -36.50 -0.05
CA LEU A 1 -41.79 -35.36 0.61
C LEU A 1 -40.30 -35.59 0.48
N GLU A 2 -39.66 -35.06 -0.56
CA GLU A 2 -38.21 -35.14 -0.78
C GLU A 2 -37.73 -33.82 -1.38
N ALA A 3 -37.84 -32.73 -0.62
CA ALA A 3 -37.44 -31.39 -1.06
C ALA A 3 -36.61 -30.63 -0.02
N ASP A 4 -35.94 -31.33 0.91
CA ASP A 4 -35.32 -30.68 2.08
C ASP A 4 -33.88 -31.13 2.37
N LYS A 5 -33.32 -32.05 1.58
CA LYS A 5 -31.93 -32.49 1.76
C LYS A 5 -30.94 -31.77 0.87
N ASN A 6 -31.35 -31.33 -0.33
CA ASN A 6 -30.44 -30.73 -1.30
C ASN A 6 -29.99 -29.32 -0.88
N ASP A 7 -30.89 -28.54 -0.28
CA ASP A 7 -30.62 -27.15 0.13
C ASP A 7 -29.70 -27.07 1.37
N LEU A 8 -29.71 -28.09 2.23
CA LEU A 8 -28.84 -28.15 3.42
C LEU A 8 -27.38 -28.46 3.07
N TYR A 9 -27.13 -29.35 2.09
CA TYR A 9 -25.77 -29.66 1.62
C TYR A 9 -25.15 -28.52 0.80
N ASP A 10 -25.95 -27.80 0.03
CA ASP A 10 -25.49 -26.64 -0.75
C ASP A 10 -25.07 -25.49 0.19
N TYR A 11 -25.82 -25.28 1.28
CA TYR A 11 -25.48 -24.28 2.31
C TYR A 11 -24.20 -24.62 3.06
N ASP A 12 -24.02 -25.88 3.51
CA ASP A 12 -22.79 -26.31 4.20
C ASP A 12 -21.56 -26.25 3.27
N SER A 13 -21.75 -26.55 1.97
CA SER A 13 -20.71 -26.44 0.95
C SER A 13 -20.34 -24.98 0.66
N ALA A 14 -21.33 -24.10 0.49
CA ALA A 14 -21.12 -22.68 0.30
C ALA A 14 -20.43 -22.03 1.51
N SER A 15 -20.88 -22.35 2.73
CA SER A 15 -20.26 -21.85 3.96
C SER A 15 -18.83 -22.34 4.14
N SER A 16 -18.56 -23.62 3.86
CA SER A 16 -17.19 -24.16 3.91
C SER A 16 -16.26 -23.51 2.90
N PHE A 17 -16.77 -23.23 1.70
CA PHE A 17 -16.02 -22.54 0.64
C PHE A 17 -15.76 -21.07 0.97
N GLU A 18 -16.72 -20.37 1.58
CA GLU A 18 -16.56 -19.01 2.07
C GLU A 18 -15.51 -18.93 3.17
N LEU A 19 -15.57 -19.83 4.16
CA LEU A 19 -14.58 -19.91 5.24
C LEU A 19 -13.16 -20.16 4.70
N TYR A 20 -13.02 -21.09 3.75
CA TYR A 20 -11.75 -21.37 3.10
C TYR A 20 -11.20 -20.12 2.37
N LYS A 21 -12.05 -19.43 1.61
CA LYS A 21 -11.67 -18.18 0.92
C LYS A 21 -11.26 -17.07 1.89
N GLU A 22 -11.98 -16.91 2.99
CA GLU A 22 -11.61 -15.93 4.02
C GLU A 22 -10.26 -16.26 4.66
N GLU A 23 -9.99 -17.55 4.91
CA GLU A 23 -8.73 -18.01 5.47
C GLU A 23 -7.57 -17.79 4.49
N GLU A 24 -7.76 -18.11 3.21
CA GLU A 24 -6.81 -17.83 2.14
C GLU A 24 -6.49 -16.33 2.04
N GLN A 25 -7.51 -15.46 2.03
CA GLN A 25 -7.32 -14.00 2.00
C GLN A 25 -6.56 -13.47 3.21
N LYS A 26 -6.82 -14.02 4.41
CA LYS A 26 -6.09 -13.65 5.63
C LYS A 26 -4.63 -14.05 5.55
N ASN A 27 -4.35 -15.25 5.03
CA ASN A 27 -2.99 -15.74 4.85
C ASN A 27 -2.22 -14.89 3.84
N ASP A 28 -2.82 -14.61 2.68
CA ASP A 28 -2.25 -13.75 1.65
C ASP A 28 -1.95 -12.35 2.20
N PHE A 29 -2.90 -11.74 2.91
CA PHE A 29 -2.70 -10.42 3.51
C PHE A 29 -1.56 -10.42 4.55
N ALA A 30 -1.48 -11.46 5.37
CA ALA A 30 -0.41 -11.60 6.36
C ALA A 30 0.97 -11.74 5.71
N GLU A 31 1.08 -12.54 4.64
CA GLU A 31 2.30 -12.70 3.86
C GLU A 31 2.69 -11.38 3.18
N THR A 32 1.75 -10.72 2.52
CA THR A 32 1.98 -9.40 1.90
C THR A 32 2.47 -8.38 2.92
N THR A 33 1.84 -8.31 4.11
CA THR A 33 2.22 -7.38 5.19
C THR A 33 3.64 -7.65 5.69
N LYS A 34 4.00 -8.94 5.83
CA LYS A 34 5.35 -9.35 6.21
C LYS A 34 6.38 -8.94 5.16
N ASN A 35 6.11 -9.24 3.89
CA ASN A 35 7.00 -8.86 2.79
C ASN A 35 7.18 -7.33 2.71
N TYR A 36 6.08 -6.59 2.82
CA TYR A 36 6.10 -5.13 2.84
C TYR A 36 6.98 -4.56 3.97
N THR A 37 6.91 -5.16 5.17
CA THR A 37 7.77 -4.77 6.29
C THR A 37 9.25 -5.02 6.00
N ILE A 38 9.59 -6.12 5.33
CA ILE A 38 10.96 -6.42 4.91
C ILE A 38 11.45 -5.39 3.88
N VAL A 39 10.63 -5.09 2.87
CA VAL A 39 10.99 -4.10 1.84
C VAL A 39 11.14 -2.70 2.44
N LEU A 40 10.24 -2.28 3.35
CA LEU A 40 10.38 -1.00 4.06
C LEU A 40 11.71 -0.89 4.83
N ALA A 41 12.17 -1.99 5.44
CA ALA A 41 13.43 -2.02 6.16
C ALA A 41 14.64 -1.73 5.26
N GLU A 42 14.58 -2.06 3.96
CA GLU A 42 15.62 -1.68 2.99
C GLU A 42 15.73 -0.17 2.78
N TYR A 43 14.67 0.58 3.08
CA TYR A 43 14.63 2.04 3.06
C TYR A 43 14.87 2.65 4.45
N GLY A 44 15.17 1.82 5.46
CA GLY A 44 15.33 2.25 6.85
C GLY A 44 14.03 2.76 7.47
N ILE A 45 12.89 2.18 7.08
CA ILE A 45 11.55 2.56 7.56
C ILE A 45 10.97 1.40 8.35
N THR A 46 10.45 1.69 9.53
CA THR A 46 9.65 0.77 10.36
C THR A 46 8.16 1.08 10.24
N LEU A 47 7.29 0.18 10.70
CA LEU A 47 5.84 0.48 10.74
C LEU A 47 5.53 1.58 11.77
N GLU A 48 6.26 1.61 12.88
CA GLU A 48 6.16 2.64 13.92
C GLU A 48 6.50 4.02 13.36
N ASP A 49 7.54 4.12 12.53
CA ASP A 49 7.87 5.36 11.81
C ASP A 49 6.69 5.85 10.96
N LEU A 50 6.00 4.94 10.28
CA LEU A 50 4.86 5.31 9.45
C LEU A 50 3.71 5.84 10.29
N VAL A 51 3.44 5.27 11.47
CA VAL A 51 2.43 5.78 12.41
C VAL A 51 2.78 7.20 12.85
N GLU A 52 4.05 7.48 13.14
CA GLU A 52 4.50 8.79 13.60
C GLU A 52 4.46 9.86 12.51
N VAL A 53 4.90 9.52 11.30
CA VAL A 53 5.06 10.48 10.19
C VAL A 53 3.83 10.59 9.29
N SER A 54 2.80 9.75 9.52
CA SER A 54 1.58 9.78 8.72
C SER A 54 0.86 11.13 8.86
N PRO A 55 0.47 11.76 7.74
CA PRO A 55 -0.21 13.04 7.77
C PRO A 55 -1.59 12.92 8.43
N LYS A 56 -1.80 13.67 9.52
CA LYS A 56 -3.05 13.67 10.29
C LYS A 56 -4.18 14.46 9.64
N HIS A 57 -3.82 15.43 8.81
CA HIS A 57 -4.78 16.31 8.12
C HIS A 57 -4.96 15.86 6.67
N ARG A 58 -6.21 15.88 6.22
CA ARG A 58 -6.61 15.48 4.86
C ARG A 58 -5.80 16.20 3.79
N ASP A 59 -5.64 17.52 3.88
CA ASP A 59 -4.91 18.29 2.85
C ASP A 59 -3.44 17.88 2.73
N SER A 60 -2.79 17.59 3.86
CA SER A 60 -1.41 17.09 3.86
C SER A 60 -1.33 15.68 3.28
N LYS A 61 -2.30 14.82 3.62
CA LYS A 61 -2.41 13.47 3.05
C LYS A 61 -2.61 13.51 1.54
N SER A 62 -3.58 14.28 1.05
CA SER A 62 -3.86 14.45 -0.38
C SER A 62 -2.67 15.04 -1.13
N THR A 63 -1.93 15.98 -0.52
CA THR A 63 -0.71 16.53 -1.12
C THR A 63 0.37 15.47 -1.33
N LEU A 64 0.68 14.69 -0.29
CA LEU A 64 1.71 13.64 -0.37
C LEU A 64 1.25 12.48 -1.26
N TRP A 65 -0.04 12.15 -1.22
CA TRP A 65 -0.66 11.18 -2.12
C TRP A 65 -0.43 11.55 -3.59
N ARG A 66 -0.77 12.79 -3.99
CA ARG A 66 -0.54 13.27 -5.35
C ARG A 66 0.93 13.17 -5.76
N VAL A 67 1.85 13.52 -4.86
CA VAL A 67 3.29 13.39 -5.13
C VAL A 67 3.69 11.93 -5.35
N ALA A 68 3.14 10.98 -4.59
CA ALA A 68 3.40 9.56 -4.76
C ALA A 68 2.89 9.04 -6.10
N GLN A 69 1.70 9.47 -6.52
CA GLN A 69 1.14 9.14 -7.85
C GLN A 69 2.04 9.65 -8.97
N GLU A 70 2.41 10.93 -8.93
CA GLU A 70 3.32 11.55 -9.89
C GLU A 70 4.66 10.79 -9.96
N LEU A 71 5.22 10.37 -8.82
CA LEU A 71 6.44 9.55 -8.82
C LEU A 71 6.23 8.22 -9.56
N CYS A 72 5.12 7.52 -9.31
CA CYS A 72 4.80 6.24 -9.94
C CYS A 72 4.56 6.38 -11.46
N GLU A 73 3.99 7.50 -11.90
CA GLU A 73 3.75 7.80 -13.33
C GLU A 73 5.05 8.14 -14.09
N HIS A 74 6.16 8.39 -13.39
CA HIS A 74 7.45 8.73 -13.98
C HIS A 74 8.48 7.61 -13.76
N PRO A 75 8.64 6.67 -14.71
CA PRO A 75 9.50 5.49 -14.55
C PRO A 75 10.95 5.80 -14.17
N ASN A 76 11.48 6.94 -14.60
CA ASN A 76 12.84 7.38 -14.24
C ASN A 76 12.97 7.71 -12.75
N LEU A 77 11.95 8.33 -12.14
CA LEU A 77 11.94 8.66 -10.71
C LEU A 77 11.71 7.42 -9.87
N LEU A 78 10.80 6.55 -10.29
CA LEU A 78 10.57 5.27 -9.64
C LEU A 78 11.84 4.41 -9.67
N LYS A 79 12.50 4.31 -10.83
CA LYS A 79 13.78 3.61 -10.97
C LYS A 79 14.89 4.22 -10.12
N HIS A 80 14.93 5.54 -9.98
CA HIS A 80 15.86 6.19 -9.07
C HIS A 80 15.61 5.71 -7.64
N LEU A 81 14.37 5.84 -7.16
CA LEU A 81 13.98 5.43 -5.81
C LEU A 81 14.29 3.95 -5.53
N THR A 82 13.94 3.04 -6.44
CA THR A 82 14.13 1.60 -6.22
C THR A 82 15.60 1.19 -6.27
N LYS A 83 16.42 1.85 -7.08
CA LYS A 83 17.86 1.55 -7.19
C LYS A 83 18.71 2.18 -6.09
N THR A 84 18.44 3.42 -5.75
CA THR A 84 19.26 4.17 -4.78
C THR A 84 18.71 4.09 -3.37
N LYS A 85 17.44 3.68 -3.21
CA LYS A 85 16.67 3.75 -1.96
C LYS A 85 16.51 5.19 -1.45
N LEU A 86 16.73 6.18 -2.32
CA LEU A 86 16.64 7.61 -2.01
C LEU A 86 15.52 8.27 -2.80
N LEU A 87 14.77 9.14 -2.13
CA LEU A 87 13.70 9.90 -2.76
C LEU A 87 14.31 11.05 -3.60
N PRO A 88 13.97 11.18 -4.90
CA PRO A 88 14.50 12.23 -5.77
C PRO A 88 13.81 13.58 -5.47
N LEU A 89 14.14 14.18 -4.32
CA LEU A 89 13.44 15.34 -3.75
C LEU A 89 13.45 16.56 -4.68
N LYS A 90 14.57 16.80 -5.39
CA LYS A 90 14.72 17.96 -6.26
C LYS A 90 13.81 17.82 -7.48
N GLU A 91 13.79 16.65 -8.08
CA GLU A 91 12.98 16.32 -9.23
C GLU A 91 11.49 16.36 -8.87
N LEU A 92 11.11 15.83 -7.70
CA LEU A 92 9.74 15.88 -7.20
C LEU A 92 9.27 17.30 -6.89
N GLU A 93 10.13 18.15 -6.32
CA GLU A 93 9.79 19.56 -6.08
C GLU A 93 9.52 20.30 -7.39
N LEU A 94 10.36 20.08 -8.41
CA LEU A 94 10.19 20.67 -9.74
C LEU A 94 8.94 20.14 -10.46
N LEU A 95 8.68 18.84 -10.35
CA LEU A 95 7.56 18.17 -11.01
C LEU A 95 6.21 18.58 -10.38
N THR A 96 6.13 18.57 -9.05
CA THR A 96 4.84 18.67 -8.34
C THR A 96 4.55 20.07 -7.79
N GLY A 97 5.56 20.94 -7.75
CA GLY A 97 5.52 22.26 -7.10
C GLY A 97 5.52 22.19 -5.57
N VAL A 98 5.59 21.00 -4.97
CA VAL A 98 5.59 20.82 -3.52
C VAL A 98 6.98 21.16 -2.98
N LYS A 99 7.02 22.12 -2.05
CA LYS A 99 8.25 22.59 -1.40
C LYS A 99 9.06 21.42 -0.84
N ARG A 100 10.38 21.45 -1.02
CA ARG A 100 11.31 20.43 -0.50
C ARG A 100 11.09 20.11 0.98
N LYS A 101 10.86 21.12 1.82
CA LYS A 101 10.61 20.95 3.27
C LYS A 101 9.41 20.06 3.57
N VAL A 102 8.37 20.08 2.73
CA VAL A 102 7.18 19.23 2.88
C VAL A 102 7.51 17.79 2.46
N LEU A 103 8.21 17.63 1.33
CA LEU A 103 8.66 16.34 0.83
C LEU A 103 9.60 15.63 1.83
N GLU A 104 10.55 16.36 2.42
CA GLU A 104 11.48 15.83 3.41
C GLU A 104 10.77 15.35 4.67
N ARG A 105 9.79 16.13 5.17
CA ARG A 105 8.98 15.75 6.33
C ARG A 105 8.12 14.51 6.04
N GLY A 106 7.54 14.43 4.84
CA GLY A 106 6.70 13.32 4.41
C GLY A 106 7.45 12.15 3.77
N ARG A 107 8.79 12.15 3.76
CA ARG A 107 9.58 11.22 2.91
C ARG A 107 9.30 9.74 3.19
N LYS A 108 9.17 9.35 4.46
CA LYS A 108 8.91 7.96 4.85
C LYS A 108 7.53 7.52 4.38
N TYR A 109 6.53 8.36 4.59
CA TYR A 109 5.16 8.14 4.09
C TYR A 109 5.10 8.07 2.56
N LEU A 110 5.83 8.94 1.85
CA LEU A 110 5.90 8.92 0.39
C LEU A 110 6.49 7.62 -0.14
N ILE A 111 7.64 7.20 0.40
CA ILE A 111 8.28 5.94 0.00
C ILE A 111 7.34 4.76 0.23
N ALA A 112 6.76 4.66 1.42
CA ALA A 112 5.77 3.64 1.77
C ALA A 112 4.59 3.60 0.79
N THR A 113 4.03 4.76 0.50
CA THR A 113 2.90 4.88 -0.43
C THR A 113 3.30 4.46 -1.84
N VAL A 114 4.45 4.92 -2.34
CA VAL A 114 4.96 4.56 -3.66
C VAL A 114 5.18 3.07 -3.79
N LEU A 115 5.73 2.40 -2.77
CA LEU A 115 5.90 0.95 -2.78
C LEU A 115 4.56 0.24 -2.95
N ILE A 116 3.54 0.60 -2.15
CA ILE A 116 2.19 0.03 -2.25
C ILE A 116 1.56 0.24 -3.64
N LEU A 117 1.83 1.39 -4.27
CA LEU A 117 1.25 1.71 -5.59
C LEU A 117 1.95 1.07 -6.77
N SER A 118 3.27 0.91 -6.67
CA SER A 118 4.11 0.54 -7.81
C SER A 118 4.40 -0.95 -7.90
N ASP A 119 4.26 -1.68 -6.79
CA ASP A 119 4.57 -3.10 -6.72
C ASP A 119 3.29 -3.97 -6.71
N PRO A 120 3.08 -4.83 -7.72
CA PRO A 120 1.98 -5.79 -7.74
C PRO A 120 1.98 -6.76 -6.55
N GLU A 121 3.12 -7.01 -5.91
CA GLU A 121 3.19 -7.87 -4.72
C GLU A 121 2.40 -7.30 -3.53
N PHE A 122 2.10 -5.99 -3.54
CA PHE A 122 1.38 -5.31 -2.46
C PHE A 122 -0.10 -5.03 -2.77
N VAL A 123 -0.69 -5.69 -3.77
CA VAL A 123 -2.11 -5.50 -4.15
C VAL A 123 -3.07 -5.71 -2.98
N SER A 124 -2.86 -6.72 -2.14
CA SER A 124 -3.69 -6.98 -0.95
C SER A 124 -3.64 -5.82 0.06
N LEU A 125 -2.48 -5.19 0.23
CA LEU A 125 -2.32 -3.98 1.04
C LEU A 125 -2.96 -2.75 0.39
N LYS A 126 -2.83 -2.60 -0.93
CA LYS A 126 -3.46 -1.50 -1.67
C LYS A 126 -4.98 -1.49 -1.47
N SER A 127 -5.62 -2.65 -1.59
CA SER A 127 -7.06 -2.81 -1.36
C SER A 127 -7.46 -2.52 0.09
N PHE A 128 -6.64 -2.93 1.06
CA PHE A 128 -6.88 -2.69 2.49
C PHE A 128 -6.75 -1.22 2.90
N THR A 129 -5.72 -0.55 2.39
CA THR A 129 -5.31 0.77 2.87
C THR A 129 -6.26 1.91 2.45
N GLN A 130 -7.30 1.62 1.64
CA GLN A 130 -8.24 2.60 1.09
C GLN A 130 -7.51 3.83 0.58
N ILE A 131 -6.36 3.59 -0.05
CA ILE A 131 -5.44 4.63 -0.46
C ILE A 131 -6.04 5.50 -1.59
N ASP A 132 -7.19 5.08 -2.13
CA ASP A 132 -8.09 5.90 -2.93
C ASP A 132 -8.86 6.91 -2.04
N GLN A 133 -8.39 8.17 -2.00
CA GLN A 133 -9.06 9.44 -1.58
C GLN A 133 -8.49 10.21 -0.36
#